data_AF-A0A485L9J5-F1
#
_entry.id   AF-A0A485L9J5-F1
#
_cell.length_a   1.000
_cell.length_b   1.000
_cell.length_c   1.000
_cell.angle_alpha   90.00
_cell.angle_beta   90.00
_cell.angle_gamma   90.00
#
_symmetry.space_group_name_H-M   'P 1'
#
loop_
_entity.id
_entity.type
_entity.pdbx_description
1 polymer ?
#
loop_
_entity_poly.entity_id
_entity_poly.type
_entity_poly.pdbx_seq_one_letter_code
_entity_poly.pdbx_strand_id
1 'polypeptide(L)'
;MTASTKKRYTEDEDIMLLRQVAVDMPFQAPRGLVMEAWTAVAHALSSFLEFGREDVDGKNDHHRFHLILENHRKANTQSKRASGASEDKATLVGRPSCCI
;
A
#
# COMPACT_ATOMS: atom_id res chain seq x y z
N MET A 1 -20.65 -30.94 0.38
CA MET A 1 -20.45 -29.61 -0.23
C MET A 1 -19.93 -28.68 0.85
N THR A 2 -18.62 -28.66 1.09
CA THR A 2 -18.04 -27.76 2.10
C THR A 2 -17.95 -26.38 1.48
N ALA A 3 -18.82 -25.47 1.93
CA ALA A 3 -18.76 -24.06 1.54
C ALA A 3 -17.38 -23.52 1.94
N SER A 4 -16.56 -23.19 0.95
CA SER A 4 -15.25 -22.59 1.14
C SER A 4 -15.42 -21.18 1.69
N THR A 5 -15.55 -21.07 3.01
CA THR A 5 -15.55 -19.78 3.71
C THR A 5 -14.17 -19.17 3.48
N LYS A 6 -14.03 -18.31 2.46
CA LYS A 6 -12.79 -17.56 2.20
C LYS A 6 -12.38 -16.89 3.50
N LYS A 7 -11.29 -17.38 4.13
CA LYS A 7 -10.70 -16.72 5.29
C LYS A 7 -10.36 -15.30 4.87
N ARG A 8 -10.88 -14.33 5.64
CA ARG A 8 -10.57 -12.92 5.43
C ARG A 8 -9.14 -12.68 5.90
N TYR A 9 -8.43 -11.82 5.18
CA TYR A 9 -7.11 -11.34 5.61
C TYR A 9 -7.24 -10.63 6.97
N THR A 10 -6.40 -11.00 7.92
CA THR A 10 -6.26 -10.32 9.22
C THR A 10 -5.31 -9.14 9.12
N GLU A 11 -5.31 -8.27 10.14
CA GLU A 11 -4.41 -7.12 10.18
C GLU A 11 -2.92 -7.55 10.29
N ASP A 12 -2.62 -8.58 11.07
CA ASP A 12 -1.28 -9.15 11.16
C ASP A 12 -0.80 -9.70 9.80
N GLU A 13 -1.66 -10.41 9.08
CA GLU A 13 -1.37 -10.90 7.72
C GLU A 13 -1.10 -9.73 6.75
N ASP A 14 -1.88 -8.64 6.85
CA ASP A 14 -1.64 -7.43 6.06
C ASP A 14 -0.29 -6.78 6.38
N ILE A 15 0.11 -6.74 7.66
CA ILE A 15 1.41 -6.22 8.09
C ILE A 15 2.55 -7.07 7.53
N MET A 16 2.42 -8.40 7.59
CA MET A 16 3.42 -9.32 7.03
C MET A 16 3.54 -9.15 5.51
N LEU A 17 2.40 -9.08 4.81
CA LEU A 17 2.36 -8.80 3.37
C LEU A 17 3.06 -7.48 3.03
N LEU A 18 2.75 -6.40 3.75
CA LEU A 18 3.35 -5.08 3.52
C LEU A 18 4.87 -5.08 3.78
N ARG A 19 5.33 -5.79 4.81
CA ARG A 19 6.76 -5.93 5.10
C ARG A 19 7.47 -6.66 3.96
N GLN A 20 6.91 -7.78 3.47
CA GLN A 20 7.53 -8.54 2.39
C GLN A 20 7.55 -7.75 1.07
N VAL A 21 6.44 -7.08 0.74
CA VAL A 21 6.36 -6.21 -0.45
C VAL A 21 7.37 -5.05 -0.38
N ALA A 22 7.69 -4.54 0.81
CA ALA A 22 8.72 -3.51 0.98
C ALA A 22 10.15 -4.04 0.75
N VAL A 23 10.40 -5.33 1.02
CA VAL A 23 11.69 -5.98 0.77
C VAL A 23 11.86 -6.32 -0.72
N ASP A 24 10.87 -7.00 -1.30
CA ASP A 24 10.97 -7.50 -2.68
C ASP A 24 10.63 -6.45 -3.75
N MET A 25 9.94 -5.37 -3.36
CA MET A 25 9.48 -4.28 -4.23
C MET A 25 8.95 -4.76 -5.59
N PRO A 26 7.92 -5.65 -5.61
CA PRO A 26 7.42 -6.27 -6.84
C PRO A 26 6.90 -5.26 -7.88
N PHE A 27 6.57 -4.04 -7.45
CA PHE A 27 6.15 -2.94 -8.32
C PHE A 27 7.31 -2.25 -9.07
N GLN A 28 8.56 -2.48 -8.68
CA GLN A 28 9.75 -2.01 -9.40
C GLN A 28 10.23 -3.00 -10.47
N ALA A 29 9.63 -4.20 -10.52
CA ALA A 29 10.02 -5.22 -11.48
C ALA A 29 9.86 -4.72 -12.94
N PRO A 30 10.70 -5.20 -13.88
CA PRO A 30 10.57 -4.88 -15.28
C PRO A 30 9.17 -5.20 -15.83
N ARG A 31 8.73 -4.43 -16.84
CA ARG A 31 7.43 -4.64 -17.50
C ARG A 31 7.31 -6.10 -17.97
N GLY A 32 6.26 -6.78 -17.51
CA GLY A 32 6.00 -8.20 -17.80
C GLY A 32 6.43 -9.16 -16.68
N LEU A 33 7.32 -8.75 -15.76
CA LEU A 33 7.82 -9.59 -14.66
C LEU A 33 7.16 -9.27 -13.31
N VAL A 34 6.24 -8.30 -13.28
CA VAL A 34 5.55 -7.88 -12.05
C VAL A 34 4.85 -9.05 -11.37
N MET A 35 4.11 -9.87 -12.12
CA MET A 35 3.43 -11.04 -11.55
C MET A 35 4.40 -12.11 -11.04
N GLU A 36 5.55 -12.27 -11.68
CA GLU A 36 6.60 -13.18 -11.22
C GLU A 36 7.22 -12.70 -9.90
N ALA A 37 7.42 -11.38 -9.77
CA ALA A 37 7.86 -10.79 -8.51
C ALA A 37 6.79 -10.95 -7.40
N TRP A 38 5.49 -10.86 -7.74
CA TRP A 38 4.42 -11.18 -6.80
C TRP A 38 4.38 -12.66 -6.42
N THR A 39 4.69 -13.57 -7.34
CA THR A 39 4.85 -15.00 -7.03
C THR A 39 6.03 -15.22 -6.09
N ALA A 40 7.15 -14.50 -6.25
CA ALA A 40 8.27 -14.54 -5.31
C ALA A 40 7.87 -14.06 -3.91
N VAL A 41 7.10 -12.97 -3.81
CA VAL A 41 6.53 -12.48 -2.55
C VAL A 41 5.65 -13.55 -1.89
N ALA A 42 4.76 -14.20 -2.66
CA ALA A 42 3.91 -15.28 -2.15
C ALA A 42 4.74 -16.47 -1.64
N HIS A 43 5.81 -16.83 -2.33
CA HIS A 43 6.74 -17.87 -1.88
C HIS A 43 7.45 -17.48 -0.58
N ALA A 44 7.93 -16.23 -0.47
CA ALA A 44 8.53 -15.74 0.76
C ALA A 44 7.51 -15.75 1.92
N LEU A 45 6.27 -15.34 1.67
CA LEU A 45 5.18 -15.39 2.65
C LEU A 45 4.85 -16.81 3.09
N SER A 46 4.85 -17.77 2.15
CA SER A 46 4.63 -19.19 2.47
C SER A 46 5.74 -19.81 3.33
N SER A 47 6.95 -19.20 3.33
CA SER A 47 8.06 -19.66 4.17
C SER A 47 7.92 -19.24 5.64
N PHE A 48 7.09 -18.24 5.94
CA PHE A 48 6.81 -17.83 7.31
C PHE A 48 5.73 -18.74 7.93
N LEU A 49 6.12 -19.50 8.95
CA LEU A 49 5.21 -20.41 9.69
C LEU A 49 3.99 -19.68 10.27
N GLU A 50 4.14 -18.40 10.61
CA GLU A 50 3.08 -17.54 11.16
C GLU A 50 2.02 -17.15 10.13
N PHE A 51 2.31 -17.26 8.83
CA PHE A 51 1.38 -16.80 7.79
C PHE A 51 0.17 -17.75 7.62
N GLY A 52 0.19 -18.96 8.19
CA GLY A 52 -0.99 -19.82 8.48
C GLY A 52 -1.95 -20.15 7.32
N ARG A 53 -1.63 -19.69 6.11
CA ARG A 53 -2.43 -19.71 4.90
C ARG A 53 -1.82 -20.71 3.93
N GLU A 54 -2.58 -21.72 3.56
CA GLU A 54 -2.20 -22.65 2.49
C GLU A 54 -2.46 -22.06 1.09
N ASP A 55 -3.27 -21.00 0.97
CA ASP A 55 -3.71 -20.40 -0.29
C ASP A 55 -3.00 -19.08 -0.66
N VAL A 56 -1.71 -18.96 -0.31
CA VAL A 56 -0.89 -17.80 -0.70
C VAL A 56 -0.63 -17.85 -2.20
N ASP A 57 -1.17 -16.87 -2.93
CA ASP A 57 -1.03 -16.72 -4.37
C ASP A 57 -0.64 -15.27 -4.65
N GLY A 58 0.40 -15.06 -5.46
CA GLY A 58 0.85 -13.72 -5.85
C GLY A 58 -0.26 -12.85 -6.42
N LYS A 59 -1.29 -13.44 -7.04
CA LYS A 59 -2.49 -12.72 -7.49
C LYS A 59 -3.36 -12.21 -6.33
N ASN A 60 -3.57 -13.02 -5.30
CA ASN A 60 -4.33 -12.63 -4.11
C ASN A 60 -3.57 -11.55 -3.33
N ASP A 61 -2.26 -11.71 -3.19
CA ASP A 61 -1.38 -10.75 -2.49
C ASP A 61 -1.31 -9.42 -3.22
N HIS A 62 -1.18 -9.43 -4.56
CA HIS A 62 -1.26 -8.22 -5.38
C HIS A 62 -2.62 -7.52 -5.23
N HIS A 63 -3.73 -8.27 -5.30
CA HIS A 63 -5.06 -7.70 -5.11
C HIS A 63 -5.24 -7.11 -3.71
N ARG A 64 -4.76 -7.81 -2.68
CA ARG A 64 -4.85 -7.36 -1.29
C ARG A 64 -4.05 -6.09 -1.06
N PHE A 65 -2.82 -6.04 -1.57
CA PHE A 65 -1.98 -4.84 -1.53
C PHE A 65 -2.68 -3.63 -2.19
N HIS A 66 -3.32 -3.83 -3.36
CA HIS A 66 -4.05 -2.76 -4.03
C HIS A 66 -5.23 -2.25 -3.19
N LEU A 67 -6.00 -3.15 -2.56
CA LEU A 67 -7.10 -2.76 -1.67
C LEU A 67 -6.61 -1.95 -0.47
N ILE A 68 -5.49 -2.33 0.15
CA ILE A 68 -4.88 -1.59 1.26
C ILE A 68 -4.50 -0.18 0.79
N LEU A 69 -3.84 -0.06 -0.37
CA LEU A 69 -3.45 1.23 -0.94
C LEU A 69 -4.66 2.12 -1.25
N GLU A 70 -5.71 1.57 -1.86
CA GLU A 70 -6.93 2.33 -2.14
C GLU A 70 -7.62 2.81 -0.86
N ASN A 71 -7.71 1.95 0.16
CA ASN A 71 -8.29 2.31 1.43
C ASN A 71 -7.48 3.43 2.10
N HIS A 72 -6.15 3.33 2.08
CA HIS A 72 -5.27 4.37 2.59
C HIS A 72 -5.40 5.69 1.81
N ARG A 73 -5.52 5.64 0.47
CA ARG A 73 -5.76 6.85 -0.35
C ARG A 73 -7.08 7.52 -0.01
N LYS A 74 -8.15 6.74 0.19
CA LYS A 74 -9.48 7.23 0.58
C LYS A 74 -9.41 7.88 1.97
N ALA A 75 -8.80 7.21 2.94
CA ALA A 75 -8.58 7.76 4.28
C ALA A 75 -7.78 9.07 4.22
N ASN A 76 -6.67 9.11 3.49
CA ASN A 76 -5.85 10.32 3.34
C ASN A 76 -6.62 11.46 2.65
N THR A 77 -7.44 11.15 1.63
CA THR A 77 -8.29 12.16 0.96
C THR A 77 -9.36 12.70 1.92
N GLN A 78 -9.96 11.83 2.73
CA GLN A 78 -10.94 12.21 3.74
C GLN A 78 -10.30 13.06 4.84
N SER A 79 -9.09 12.70 5.30
CA SER A 79 -8.30 13.49 6.25
C SER A 79 -7.90 14.84 5.68
N LYS A 80 -7.45 14.91 4.42
CA LYS A 80 -7.16 16.19 3.74
C LYS A 80 -8.39 17.10 3.64
N ARG A 81 -9.57 16.52 3.40
CA ARG A 81 -10.84 17.26 3.38
C ARG A 81 -11.28 17.70 4.78
N ALA A 82 -11.03 16.87 5.80
CA ALA A 82 -11.35 17.17 7.20
C ALA A 82 -10.37 18.19 7.82
N SER A 83 -9.14 18.25 7.32
CA SER A 83 -8.07 19.08 7.88
C SER A 83 -8.17 20.57 7.51
N GLY A 84 -9.13 20.98 6.67
CA GLY A 84 -9.42 22.40 6.41
C GLY A 84 -8.16 23.26 6.30
N ALA A 85 -7.21 22.85 5.46
CA ALA A 85 -5.94 23.56 5.31
C ALA A 85 -6.20 24.89 4.58
N SER A 86 -6.69 25.89 5.31
CA SER A 86 -6.40 27.28 5.01
C SER A 86 -4.91 27.43 5.24
N GLU A 87 -4.11 27.11 4.24
CA GLU A 87 -2.80 27.74 4.13
C GLU A 87 -3.10 29.23 3.92
N ASP A 88 -3.17 29.97 5.02
CA ASP A 88 -3.07 31.42 5.00
C ASP A 88 -1.72 31.74 4.36
N LYS A 89 -1.75 31.96 3.05
CA LYS A 89 -0.70 32.63 2.30
C LYS A 89 -0.58 34.02 2.89
N ALA A 90 0.20 34.15 3.97
CA ALA A 90 0.71 35.42 4.43
C ALA A 90 1.45 36.03 3.23
N THR A 91 0.72 36.91 2.55
CA THR A 91 1.20 37.72 1.45
C THR A 91 2.27 38.59 2.07
N LEU A 92 3.54 38.26 1.84
CA LEU A 92 4.61 39.23 2.02
C LEU A 92 4.45 40.24 0.88
N VAL A 93 3.57 41.21 1.15
CA VAL A 93 3.42 42.47 0.43
C VAL A 93 4.82 43.07 0.25
N GLY A 94 5.07 43.50 -0.98
CA GLY A 94 6.38 43.87 -1.49
C GLY A 94 7.19 44.78 -0.58
N ARG A 95 8.47 44.46 -0.48
CA ARG A 95 9.48 45.48 -0.21
C ARG A 95 9.61 46.35 -1.47
N PRO A 96 9.36 47.66 -1.39
CA PRO A 96 9.58 48.53 -2.52
C PRO A 96 11.08 48.59 -2.81
N SER A 97 11.41 48.53 -4.11
CA SER A 97 12.64 49.06 -4.65
C SER A 97 12.79 50.50 -4.17
N CYS A 98 13.83 50.79 -3.38
CA CYS A 98 14.33 52.15 -3.24
C CYS A 98 15.81 52.12 -3.56
N CYS A 99 16.12 52.87 -4.60
CA CYS A 99 17.42 53.12 -5.20
C CYS A 99 18.38 53.76 -4.19
N ILE A 100 19.67 53.41 -4.27
CA ILE A 100 20.83 54.26 -4.65
C ILE A 100 22.07 53.39 -4.57
#